data_AF-A0A2P7QLJ9-F1
#
_entry.id   AF-A0A2P7QLJ9-F1
#
_cell.length_a   1.000
_cell.length_b   1.000
_cell.length_c   1.000
_cell.angle_alpha   90.00
_cell.angle_beta   90.00
_cell.angle_gamma   90.00
#
_symmetry.space_group_name_H-M   'P 1'
#
loop_
_entity.id
_entity.type
_entity.pdbx_description
1 polymer ?
#
loop_
_entity_poly.entity_id
_entity_poly.type
_entity_poly.pdbx_seq_one_letter_code
_entity_poly.pdbx_strand_id
1 'polypeptide(L)'
;MTVPMRNAALGLALLCGACGGAPNEATSNPGVEISGTAGAPPEQAAFCEVVGETVTPSQCRAFEEAWATLKQGVGAISKPERMRRGETATVALVLGRGSQPGGTGEDRLRDLLGREPDETFKTRVGRRMAAQLSGDGFKIEPAGLVTKDLFLGEGQIWEWKVTALKGPRHALRLSAYAVIPSADGLKENLLRTVQLAIPVELTWQQRLEDATESLSVLEKLLLGLAALVTAGAALRGALKKFRPVATKEA
;
A
#
# COMPACT_ATOMS: atom_id res chain seq x y z
N MET A 1 20.87 -24.25 26.20
CA MET A 1 22.04 -23.73 25.47
C MET A 1 21.64 -22.39 24.88
N THR A 2 22.03 -21.30 25.54
CA THR A 2 21.62 -19.92 25.26
C THR A 2 22.81 -19.19 24.64
N VAL A 3 22.67 -18.72 23.41
CA VAL A 3 23.72 -17.97 22.70
C VAL A 3 23.35 -16.48 22.72
N PRO A 4 24.20 -15.59 23.28
CA PRO A 4 23.97 -14.16 23.20
C PRO A 4 24.43 -13.58 21.86
N MET A 5 23.54 -12.88 21.15
CA MET A 5 23.87 -12.07 19.97
C MET A 5 24.54 -10.76 20.39
N ARG A 6 25.75 -10.54 19.88
CA ARG A 6 26.54 -9.31 20.02
C ARG A 6 26.12 -8.32 18.93
N ASN A 7 25.71 -7.12 19.33
CA ASN A 7 25.53 -5.96 18.46
C ASN A 7 26.90 -5.50 17.94
N ALA A 8 27.09 -5.53 16.62
CA ALA A 8 28.23 -4.90 15.96
C ALA A 8 27.74 -3.59 15.31
N ALA A 9 28.10 -2.46 15.93
CA ALA A 9 28.07 -1.16 15.30
C ALA A 9 29.19 -1.10 14.25
N LEU A 10 28.85 -0.82 12.99
CA LEU A 10 29.84 -0.50 11.97
C LEU A 10 29.68 0.96 11.54
N GLY A 11 30.81 1.67 11.64
CA GLY A 11 30.94 3.10 11.47
C GLY A 11 30.86 3.55 10.02
N LEU A 12 30.34 4.77 9.88
CA LEU A 12 30.25 5.55 8.67
C LEU A 12 31.59 6.28 8.45
N ALA A 13 32.36 5.87 7.44
CA ALA A 13 33.58 6.57 7.02
C ALA A 13 33.25 7.51 5.86
N LEU A 14 33.29 8.82 6.12
CA LEU A 14 33.36 9.87 5.12
C LEU A 14 34.73 9.82 4.43
N LEU A 15 34.74 9.76 3.10
CA LEU A 15 35.91 10.11 2.29
C LEU A 15 35.52 11.23 1.33
N CYS A 16 35.91 12.45 1.70
CA CYS A 16 36.07 13.57 0.79
C CYS A 16 37.33 13.33 -0.05
N GLY A 17 37.19 13.35 -1.38
CA GLY A 17 38.31 13.14 -2.30
C GLY A 17 38.19 13.97 -3.57
N ALA A 18 38.87 15.13 -3.52
CA ALA A 18 39.57 15.81 -4.62
C ALA A 18 38.78 16.38 -5.83
N CYS A 19 38.73 17.71 -5.83
CA CYS A 19 38.75 18.56 -7.02
C CYS A 19 40.01 18.29 -7.86
N GLY A 20 39.87 18.28 -9.19
CA GLY A 20 40.98 18.32 -10.13
C GLY A 20 40.46 18.55 -11.55
N GLY A 21 40.61 19.78 -12.05
CA GLY A 21 40.07 20.21 -13.33
C GLY A 21 40.98 19.96 -14.54
N ALA A 22 40.41 20.19 -15.72
CA ALA A 22 41.10 20.74 -16.89
C ALA A 22 40.05 21.35 -17.84
N PRO A 23 40.25 22.57 -18.36
CA PRO A 23 39.44 23.15 -19.43
C PRO A 23 40.09 22.80 -20.77
N ASN A 24 39.39 22.15 -21.70
CA ASN A 24 39.91 22.00 -23.06
C ASN A 24 38.84 22.16 -24.15
N GLU A 25 39.17 23.12 -25.02
CA GLU A 25 38.90 23.19 -26.45
C GLU A 25 37.45 23.28 -26.92
N ALA A 26 37.03 24.54 -27.02
CA ALA A 26 36.04 25.00 -27.97
C ALA A 26 36.47 24.66 -29.42
N THR A 27 36.05 23.50 -29.90
CA THR A 27 36.04 23.20 -31.34
C THR A 27 34.86 23.93 -31.96
N SER A 28 35.16 25.06 -32.61
CA SER A 28 34.21 25.80 -33.45
C SER A 28 33.94 25.01 -34.72
N ASN A 29 32.88 24.19 -34.70
CA ASN A 29 32.38 23.52 -35.90
C ASN A 29 31.58 24.53 -36.75
N PRO A 30 31.81 24.64 -38.06
CA PRO A 30 31.10 25.57 -38.93
C PRO A 30 29.62 25.17 -39.08
N GLY A 31 28.78 26.20 -39.16
CA GLY A 31 27.33 26.13 -39.03
C GLY A 31 26.65 25.07 -39.87
N VAL A 32 26.03 24.11 -39.18
CA VAL A 32 24.87 23.40 -39.70
C VAL A 32 23.68 24.32 -39.45
N GLU A 33 23.15 24.91 -40.51
CA GLU A 33 21.86 25.60 -40.49
C GLU A 33 20.80 24.58 -40.07
N ILE A 34 20.40 24.63 -38.80
CA ILE A 34 19.26 23.89 -38.29
C ILE A 34 18.04 24.52 -38.97
N SER A 35 17.68 23.98 -40.13
CA SER A 35 16.37 24.19 -40.74
C SER A 35 15.35 23.85 -39.68
N GLY A 36 14.76 24.90 -39.10
CA GLY A 36 13.75 24.79 -38.06
C GLY A 36 12.65 23.90 -38.58
N THR A 37 12.62 22.67 -38.08
CA THR A 37 11.50 21.77 -38.31
C THR A 37 10.32 22.46 -37.67
N ALA A 38 9.43 23.03 -38.49
CA ALA A 38 8.21 23.66 -38.04
C ALA A 38 7.53 22.67 -37.09
N GLY A 39 7.52 23.01 -35.80
CA GLY A 39 7.05 22.12 -34.75
C GLY A 39 5.65 21.65 -35.12
N ALA A 40 5.45 20.34 -35.19
CA ALA A 40 4.14 19.77 -35.37
C ALA A 40 3.19 20.39 -34.32
N PRO A 41 1.95 20.75 -34.69
CA PRO A 41 0.97 21.25 -33.73
C PRO A 41 0.91 20.33 -32.51
N PRO A 42 0.79 20.86 -31.28
CA PRO A 42 0.73 20.02 -30.09
C PRO A 42 -0.43 19.02 -30.22
N GLU A 43 -0.13 17.73 -30.17
CA GLU A 43 -1.15 16.67 -30.20
C GLU A 43 -2.08 16.87 -29.01
N GLN A 44 -3.39 16.99 -29.27
CA GLN A 44 -4.39 17.11 -28.21
C GLN A 44 -4.50 15.78 -27.46
N ALA A 45 -4.47 15.84 -26.13
CA ALA A 45 -4.58 14.65 -25.29
C ALA A 45 -6.00 14.06 -25.39
N ALA A 46 -6.10 12.74 -25.50
CA ALA A 46 -7.34 11.97 -25.59
C ALA A 46 -7.33 10.81 -24.59
N PHE A 47 -8.52 10.35 -24.18
CA PHE A 47 -8.63 9.22 -23.26
C PHE A 47 -8.20 7.91 -23.93
N CYS A 48 -7.32 7.16 -23.29
CA CYS A 48 -6.82 5.88 -23.76
C CYS A 48 -7.37 4.75 -22.89
N GLU A 49 -8.19 3.88 -23.49
CA GLU A 49 -8.89 2.80 -22.77
C GLU A 49 -7.93 1.79 -22.12
N VAL A 50 -6.81 1.50 -22.79
CA VAL A 50 -5.82 0.51 -22.32
C VAL A 50 -5.20 0.89 -20.97
N VAL A 51 -4.96 2.18 -20.73
CA VAL A 51 -4.38 2.69 -19.47
C VAL A 51 -5.41 3.35 -18.55
N GLY A 52 -6.58 3.70 -19.08
CA GLY A 52 -7.63 4.40 -18.34
C GLY A 52 -7.28 5.86 -18.01
N GLU A 53 -6.42 6.49 -18.83
CA GLU A 53 -5.88 7.84 -18.60
C GLU A 53 -5.94 8.69 -19.88
N THR A 54 -5.86 10.02 -19.73
CA THR A 54 -5.80 10.94 -20.89
C THR A 54 -4.34 11.14 -21.30
N VAL A 55 -3.99 10.70 -22.50
CA VAL A 55 -2.63 10.70 -23.06
C VAL A 55 -2.65 11.17 -24.51
N THR A 56 -1.49 11.41 -25.12
CA THR A 56 -1.45 11.72 -26.57
C THR A 56 -1.83 10.49 -27.42
N PRO A 57 -2.37 10.65 -28.63
CA PRO A 57 -2.70 9.54 -29.53
C PRO A 57 -1.51 8.63 -29.81
N SER A 58 -0.32 9.21 -29.97
CA SER A 58 0.93 8.47 -30.17
C SER A 58 1.31 7.60 -28.96
N GLN A 59 1.14 8.12 -27.74
CA GLN A 59 1.34 7.34 -26.51
C GLN A 59 0.31 6.21 -26.36
N CYS A 60 -0.96 6.47 -26.68
CA CYS A 60 -1.99 5.43 -26.60
C CYS A 60 -1.68 4.24 -27.53
N ARG A 61 -1.27 4.50 -28.78
CA ARG A 61 -0.82 3.46 -29.71
C ARG A 61 0.35 2.65 -29.13
N ALA A 62 1.33 3.31 -28.52
CA ALA A 62 2.44 2.62 -27.87
C ALA A 62 1.98 1.69 -26.71
N PHE A 63 0.97 2.11 -25.93
CA PHE A 63 0.37 1.26 -24.90
C PHE A 63 -0.40 0.09 -25.47
N GLU A 64 -1.16 0.29 -26.54
CA GLU A 64 -1.89 -0.77 -27.26
C GLU A 64 -0.93 -1.82 -27.83
N GLU A 65 0.14 -1.38 -28.48
CA GLU A 65 1.21 -2.24 -28.99
C GLU A 65 1.86 -3.03 -27.85
N ALA A 66 2.24 -2.35 -26.77
CA ALA A 66 2.83 -3.01 -25.61
C ALA A 66 1.87 -4.03 -24.98
N TRP A 67 0.58 -3.70 -24.83
CA TRP A 67 -0.46 -4.62 -24.35
C TRP A 67 -0.59 -5.87 -25.21
N ALA A 68 -0.49 -5.71 -26.55
CA ALA A 68 -0.55 -6.81 -27.50
C ALA A 68 0.66 -7.75 -27.41
N THR A 69 1.82 -7.25 -26.97
CA THR A 69 3.02 -8.09 -26.76
C THR A 69 2.98 -8.93 -25.48
N LEU A 70 2.15 -8.56 -24.50
CA LEU A 70 2.04 -9.29 -23.25
C LEU A 70 1.56 -10.72 -23.48
N LYS A 71 2.12 -11.67 -22.74
CA LYS A 71 1.77 -13.09 -22.87
C LYS A 71 0.57 -13.42 -22.00
N GLN A 72 -0.23 -14.39 -22.42
CA GLN A 72 -1.24 -14.95 -21.54
C GLN A 72 -0.56 -15.62 -20.34
N GLY A 73 -1.08 -15.31 -19.16
CA GLY A 73 -0.60 -15.77 -17.87
C GLY A 73 -1.75 -16.25 -17.00
N VAL A 74 -1.37 -16.88 -15.90
CA VAL A 74 -2.28 -17.28 -14.83
C VAL A 74 -1.79 -16.65 -13.53
N GLY A 75 -2.73 -16.25 -12.70
CA GLY A 75 -2.47 -15.73 -11.37
C GLY A 75 -3.25 -16.52 -10.33
N ALA A 76 -2.69 -16.57 -9.13
CA ALA A 76 -3.33 -17.12 -7.96
C ALA A 76 -3.13 -16.20 -6.77
N ILE A 77 -4.14 -16.08 -5.93
CA ILE A 77 -4.06 -15.36 -4.66
C ILE A 77 -4.24 -16.35 -3.53
N SER A 78 -3.50 -16.11 -2.46
CA SER A 78 -3.90 -16.62 -1.17
C SER A 78 -3.99 -15.52 -0.12
N LYS A 79 -5.08 -15.55 0.66
CA LYS A 79 -5.49 -14.52 1.60
C LYS A 79 -6.20 -15.14 2.80
N PRO A 80 -6.13 -14.50 3.99
CA PRO A 80 -6.98 -14.91 5.10
C PRO A 80 -8.46 -14.67 4.76
N GLU A 81 -9.34 -15.61 5.11
CA GLU A 81 -10.79 -15.42 4.98
C GLU A 81 -11.31 -14.34 5.96
N ARG A 82 -10.74 -14.35 7.17
CA ARG A 82 -11.12 -13.47 8.27
C ARG A 82 -9.88 -12.99 9.00
N MET A 83 -9.95 -11.81 9.59
CA MET A 83 -8.91 -11.29 10.46
C MET A 83 -9.51 -10.66 11.72
N ARG A 84 -8.79 -10.75 12.83
CA ARG A 84 -9.06 -9.98 14.06
C ARG A 84 -8.23 -8.71 14.07
N ARG A 85 -8.68 -7.69 14.81
CA ARG A 85 -7.88 -6.48 15.00
C ARG A 85 -6.55 -6.84 15.68
N GLY A 86 -5.46 -6.28 15.18
CA GLY A 86 -4.09 -6.55 15.64
C GLY A 86 -3.50 -7.87 15.10
N GLU A 87 -4.31 -8.73 14.49
CA GLU A 87 -3.82 -9.96 13.86
C GLU A 87 -3.01 -9.62 12.62
N THR A 88 -1.89 -10.32 12.46
CA THR A 88 -1.06 -10.24 11.26
C THR A 88 -1.19 -11.54 10.46
N ALA A 89 -1.56 -11.40 9.20
CA ALA A 89 -1.69 -12.50 8.25
C ALA A 89 -0.87 -12.24 7.00
N THR A 90 -0.58 -13.30 6.24
CA THR A 90 0.15 -13.19 4.97
C THR A 90 -0.83 -13.23 3.81
N VAL A 91 -0.74 -12.23 2.94
CA VAL A 91 -1.39 -12.23 1.63
C VAL A 91 -0.31 -12.50 0.59
N ALA A 92 -0.57 -13.46 -0.29
CA ALA A 92 0.34 -13.83 -1.36
C ALA A 92 -0.35 -13.70 -2.72
N LEU A 93 0.37 -13.18 -3.70
CA LEU A 93 0.02 -13.21 -5.12
C LEU A 93 1.10 -14.00 -5.85
N VAL A 94 0.72 -14.99 -6.64
CA VAL A 94 1.63 -15.64 -7.59
C VAL A 94 1.17 -15.32 -9.00
N LEU A 95 2.09 -14.88 -9.84
CA LEU A 95 1.86 -14.71 -11.27
C LEU A 95 2.82 -15.62 -12.03
N GLY A 96 2.27 -16.38 -12.97
CA GLY A 96 3.02 -17.28 -13.84
C GLY A 96 2.67 -17.04 -15.31
N ARG A 97 3.56 -17.49 -16.18
CA ARG A 97 3.27 -17.57 -17.62
C ARG A 97 2.27 -18.71 -17.83
N GLY A 98 1.38 -18.56 -18.82
CA GLY A 98 0.40 -19.59 -19.15
C GLY A 98 1.06 -20.90 -19.60
N SER A 99 0.24 -21.93 -19.78
CA SER A 99 0.59 -23.33 -20.07
C SER A 99 1.91 -23.50 -20.84
N GLN A 100 2.97 -23.93 -20.15
CA GLN A 100 4.13 -24.53 -20.84
C GLN A 100 3.85 -26.03 -21.02
N PRO A 101 4.47 -26.68 -22.01
CA PRO A 101 4.40 -28.13 -22.16
C PRO A 101 4.77 -28.84 -20.84
N GLY A 102 3.92 -29.75 -20.38
CA GLY A 102 4.17 -30.58 -19.18
C GLY A 102 3.34 -30.30 -17.93
N GLY A 103 2.31 -29.45 -17.96
CA GLY A 103 1.39 -29.28 -16.83
C GLY A 103 0.37 -28.17 -17.04
N THR A 104 -0.67 -28.11 -16.20
CA THR A 104 -1.54 -26.94 -16.16
C THR A 104 -0.80 -25.80 -15.44
N GLY A 105 -1.04 -24.55 -15.85
CA GLY A 105 -0.46 -23.41 -15.14
C GLY A 105 -0.85 -23.38 -13.66
N GLU A 106 -2.02 -23.93 -13.32
CA GLU A 106 -2.57 -23.94 -11.96
C GLU A 106 -1.80 -24.86 -11.01
N ASP A 107 -1.41 -26.05 -11.46
CA ASP A 107 -0.62 -26.99 -10.65
C ASP A 107 0.70 -26.34 -10.18
N ARG A 108 1.33 -25.57 -11.07
CA ARG A 108 2.57 -24.84 -10.72
C ARG A 108 2.34 -23.68 -9.78
N LEU A 109 1.21 -22.98 -9.92
CA LEU A 109 0.85 -21.92 -8.98
C LEU A 109 0.66 -22.50 -7.57
N ARG A 110 0.05 -23.69 -7.46
CA ARG A 110 -0.08 -24.43 -6.21
C ARG A 110 1.29 -24.81 -5.64
N ASP A 111 2.19 -25.33 -6.46
CA ASP A 111 3.55 -25.69 -6.03
C ASP A 111 4.34 -24.47 -5.52
N LEU A 112 4.24 -23.33 -6.21
CA LEU A 112 4.89 -22.08 -5.81
C LEU A 112 4.30 -21.49 -4.52
N LEU A 113 2.99 -21.62 -4.30
CA LEU A 113 2.34 -21.20 -3.07
C LEU A 113 2.61 -22.15 -1.90
N GLY A 114 2.93 -23.41 -2.18
CA GLY A 114 3.02 -24.49 -1.19
C GLY A 114 1.68 -24.85 -0.55
N ARG A 115 0.56 -24.40 -1.13
CA ARG A 115 -0.81 -24.64 -0.65
C ARG A 115 -1.83 -24.39 -1.77
N GLU A 116 -3.08 -24.81 -1.53
CA GLU A 116 -4.18 -24.52 -2.45
C GLU A 116 -4.42 -23.00 -2.55
N PRO A 117 -4.54 -22.44 -3.76
CA PRO A 117 -4.91 -21.04 -3.93
C PRO A 117 -6.37 -20.81 -3.55
N ASP A 118 -6.67 -19.66 -2.95
CA ASP A 118 -8.04 -19.27 -2.61
C ASP A 118 -8.83 -18.84 -3.85
N GLU A 119 -8.12 -18.26 -4.84
CA GLU A 119 -8.68 -17.81 -6.11
C GLU A 119 -7.63 -17.89 -7.21
N THR A 120 -8.02 -18.39 -8.39
CA THR A 120 -7.21 -18.36 -9.61
C THR A 120 -7.86 -17.46 -10.67
N PHE A 121 -7.05 -16.83 -11.51
CA PHE A 121 -7.53 -15.98 -12.59
C PHE A 121 -6.58 -15.98 -13.78
N LYS A 122 -7.11 -15.67 -14.97
CA LYS A 122 -6.31 -15.43 -16.17
C LYS A 122 -5.87 -13.98 -16.19
N THR A 123 -4.65 -13.72 -16.64
CA THR A 123 -4.14 -12.35 -16.79
C THR A 123 -3.15 -12.26 -17.96
N ARG A 124 -2.65 -11.06 -18.22
CA ARG A 124 -1.53 -10.83 -19.13
C ARG A 124 -0.27 -10.54 -18.31
N VAL A 125 0.83 -11.16 -18.69
CA VAL A 125 2.12 -11.01 -18.02
C VAL A 125 3.19 -10.54 -19.01
N GLY A 126 3.98 -9.57 -18.56
CA GLY A 126 5.18 -9.10 -19.25
C GLY A 126 6.44 -9.80 -18.73
N ARG A 127 7.60 -9.37 -19.22
CA ARG A 127 8.90 -9.80 -18.69
C ARG A 127 9.06 -9.35 -17.23
N ARG A 128 8.77 -8.09 -16.95
CA ARG A 128 8.79 -7.51 -15.61
C ARG A 128 7.37 -7.20 -15.18
N MET A 129 7.05 -7.60 -13.95
CA MET A 129 5.77 -7.33 -13.33
C MET A 129 5.99 -6.58 -12.04
N ALA A 130 5.03 -5.73 -11.69
CA ALA A 130 5.00 -5.06 -10.41
C ALA A 130 3.65 -5.31 -9.75
N ALA A 131 3.63 -5.44 -8.43
CA ALA A 131 2.39 -5.61 -7.69
C ALA A 131 2.39 -4.77 -6.42
N GLN A 132 1.20 -4.34 -6.02
CA GLN A 132 0.97 -3.59 -4.80
C GLN A 132 -0.29 -4.09 -4.12
N LEU A 133 -0.23 -4.16 -2.79
CA LEU A 133 -1.38 -4.34 -1.93
C LEU A 133 -1.61 -3.02 -1.16
N SER A 134 -2.84 -2.53 -1.17
CA SER A 134 -3.23 -1.30 -0.45
C SER A 134 -4.57 -1.49 0.23
N GLY A 135 -4.90 -0.69 1.24
CA GLY A 135 -6.20 -0.75 1.90
C GLY A 135 -6.22 0.07 3.18
N ASP A 136 -7.31 0.79 3.40
CA ASP A 136 -7.50 1.56 4.64
C ASP A 136 -7.69 0.61 5.82
N GLY A 137 -7.20 1.02 7.00
CA GLY A 137 -7.33 0.21 8.22
C GLY A 137 -6.42 -1.02 8.25
N PHE A 138 -5.36 -1.05 7.45
CA PHE A 138 -4.33 -2.08 7.48
C PHE A 138 -2.92 -1.48 7.51
N LYS A 139 -2.01 -2.16 8.21
CA LYS A 139 -0.58 -1.99 8.04
C LYS A 139 -0.10 -3.07 7.07
N ILE A 140 0.60 -2.69 6.00
CA ILE A 140 1.02 -3.60 4.93
C ILE A 140 2.54 -3.52 4.76
N GLU A 141 3.22 -4.66 4.80
CA GLU A 141 4.68 -4.76 4.65
C GLU A 141 5.04 -5.85 3.62
N PRO A 142 5.81 -5.55 2.56
CA PRO A 142 6.32 -4.23 2.20
C PRO A 142 5.21 -3.27 1.76
N ALA A 143 5.37 -1.98 2.07
CA ALA A 143 4.47 -0.96 1.57
C ALA A 143 4.84 -0.59 0.12
N GLY A 144 3.84 -0.19 -0.67
CA GLY A 144 4.08 0.31 -2.02
C GLY A 144 4.19 -0.79 -3.09
N LEU A 145 4.75 -0.39 -4.22
CA LEU A 145 4.89 -1.22 -5.42
C LEU A 145 6.17 -2.06 -5.34
N VAL A 146 6.05 -3.37 -5.57
CA VAL A 146 7.17 -4.31 -5.59
C VAL A 146 7.31 -4.92 -6.97
N THR A 147 8.48 -4.73 -7.59
CA THR A 147 8.77 -5.19 -8.95
C THR A 147 9.59 -6.48 -8.94
N LYS A 148 9.23 -7.44 -9.80
CA LYS A 148 9.94 -8.71 -10.02
C LYS A 148 10.04 -9.04 -11.50
N ASP A 149 11.03 -9.85 -11.85
CA ASP A 149 11.25 -10.34 -13.21
C ASP A 149 10.72 -11.78 -13.36
N LEU A 150 9.89 -12.01 -14.38
CA LEU A 150 9.33 -13.31 -14.77
C LEU A 150 10.16 -14.02 -15.86
N PHE A 151 11.28 -13.44 -16.31
CA PHE A 151 12.07 -13.95 -17.44
C PHE A 151 12.69 -15.33 -17.20
N LEU A 152 13.12 -15.62 -15.96
CA LEU A 152 13.95 -16.79 -15.64
C LEU A 152 13.22 -17.89 -14.85
N GLY A 153 11.91 -17.77 -14.63
CA GLY A 153 11.17 -18.71 -13.77
C GLY A 153 9.77 -19.02 -14.27
N GLU A 154 9.18 -20.07 -13.68
CA GLU A 154 7.82 -20.53 -13.98
C GLU A 154 6.73 -19.59 -13.39
N GLY A 155 7.13 -18.77 -12.41
CA GLY A 155 6.32 -17.71 -11.83
C GLY A 155 7.10 -16.91 -10.79
N GLN A 156 6.47 -15.88 -10.25
CA GLN A 156 7.00 -15.09 -9.13
C GLN A 156 5.92 -14.93 -8.08
N ILE A 157 6.34 -14.93 -6.81
CA ILE A 157 5.47 -14.72 -5.65
C ILE A 157 5.69 -13.31 -5.08
N TRP A 158 4.63 -12.58 -4.80
CA TRP A 158 4.65 -11.38 -3.99
C TRP A 158 3.97 -11.69 -2.68
N GLU A 159 4.65 -11.40 -1.57
CA GLU A 159 4.14 -11.65 -0.23
C GLU A 159 4.06 -10.36 0.54
N TRP A 160 2.95 -10.17 1.23
CA TRP A 160 2.72 -9.05 2.12
C TRP A 160 2.28 -9.56 3.49
N LYS A 161 2.91 -9.04 4.53
CA LYS A 161 2.40 -9.13 5.90
C LYS A 161 1.39 -8.01 6.10
N VAL A 162 0.16 -8.39 6.43
CA VAL A 162 -0.97 -7.48 6.61
C VAL A 162 -1.41 -7.56 8.06
N THR A 163 -1.37 -6.44 8.78
CA THR A 163 -1.90 -6.32 10.14
C THR A 163 -3.19 -5.51 10.11
N ALA A 164 -4.29 -6.07 10.62
CA ALA A 164 -5.57 -5.35 10.69
C ALA A 164 -5.53 -4.27 11.79
N LEU A 165 -5.76 -3.01 11.42
CA LEU A 165 -5.83 -1.87 12.34
C LEU A 165 -7.29 -1.49 12.62
N LYS A 166 -7.51 -0.48 13.47
CA LYS A 166 -8.84 0.10 13.70
C LYS A 166 -9.23 0.97 12.50
N GLY A 167 -10.38 0.72 11.88
CA GLY A 167 -10.86 1.50 10.74
C GLY A 167 -12.36 1.34 10.47
N PRO A 168 -12.97 2.27 9.73
CA PRO A 168 -14.38 2.17 9.35
C PRO A 168 -14.63 1.17 8.21
N ARG A 169 -13.59 0.88 7.41
CA ARG A 169 -13.63 -0.01 6.23
C ARG A 169 -12.42 -0.93 6.27
N HIS A 170 -12.61 -2.18 5.85
CA HIS A 170 -11.60 -3.23 5.79
C HIS A 170 -11.67 -3.94 4.44
N ALA A 171 -11.25 -3.23 3.40
CA ALA A 171 -11.11 -3.79 2.07
C ALA A 171 -9.66 -3.62 1.61
N LEU A 172 -9.01 -4.72 1.27
CA LEU A 172 -7.73 -4.71 0.61
C LEU A 172 -7.96 -4.59 -0.90
N ARG A 173 -7.04 -3.91 -1.58
CA ARG A 173 -7.01 -3.74 -3.03
C ARG A 173 -5.66 -4.24 -3.51
N LEU A 174 -5.70 -5.31 -4.30
CA LEU A 174 -4.56 -5.84 -5.00
C LEU A 174 -4.51 -5.25 -6.40
N SER A 175 -3.35 -4.80 -6.83
CA SER A 175 -3.13 -4.33 -8.21
C SER A 175 -1.82 -4.89 -8.72
N ALA A 176 -1.83 -5.42 -9.94
CA ALA A 176 -0.64 -5.88 -10.63
C ALA A 176 -0.50 -5.18 -11.99
N TYR A 177 0.74 -4.97 -12.39
CA TYR A 177 1.12 -4.16 -13.54
C TYR A 177 2.19 -4.89 -14.35
N ALA A 178 2.07 -4.85 -15.66
CA ALA A 178 3.20 -5.09 -16.54
C ALA A 178 4.07 -3.83 -16.58
N VAL A 179 5.38 -4.00 -16.36
CA VAL A 179 6.36 -2.92 -16.42
C VAL A 179 6.90 -2.86 -17.83
N ILE A 180 6.59 -1.77 -18.54
CA ILE A 180 6.97 -1.56 -19.93
C ILE A 180 8.04 -0.46 -19.95
N PRO A 181 9.20 -0.70 -20.57
CA PRO A 181 10.17 0.37 -20.76
C PRO A 181 9.56 1.45 -21.67
N SER A 182 9.68 2.70 -21.26
CA SER A 182 9.37 3.83 -22.13
C SER A 182 10.32 3.85 -23.34
N ALA A 183 9.91 4.51 -24.42
CA ALA A 183 10.70 4.60 -25.66
C ALA A 183 12.09 5.25 -25.45
N ASP A 184 12.20 6.15 -24.46
CA ASP A 184 13.45 6.77 -24.05
C ASP A 184 14.34 5.86 -23.18
N GLY A 185 13.81 4.73 -22.69
CA GLY A 185 14.47 3.81 -21.77
C GLY A 185 14.71 4.38 -20.37
N LEU A 186 14.35 5.64 -20.11
CA LEU A 186 14.61 6.34 -18.85
C LEU A 186 13.46 6.19 -17.85
N LYS A 187 12.25 5.95 -18.36
CA LYS A 187 11.04 5.81 -17.54
C LYS A 187 10.43 4.42 -17.69
N GLU A 188 9.82 3.96 -16.62
CA GLU A 188 9.00 2.76 -16.63
C GLU A 188 7.53 3.16 -16.68
N ASN A 189 6.80 2.60 -17.64
CA ASN A 189 5.37 2.73 -17.70
C ASN A 189 4.71 1.51 -17.05
N LEU A 190 3.68 1.74 -16.25
CA LEU A 190 2.96 0.70 -15.54
C LEU A 190 1.61 0.46 -16.23
N LEU A 191 1.46 -0.71 -16.83
CA LEU A 191 0.22 -1.09 -17.48
C LEU A 191 -0.53 -2.09 -16.62
N ARG A 192 -1.68 -1.68 -16.07
CA ARG A 192 -2.44 -2.47 -15.10
C ARG A 192 -3.03 -3.71 -15.76
N THR A 193 -2.72 -4.89 -15.24
CA THR A 193 -3.22 -6.18 -15.76
C THR A 193 -4.18 -6.88 -14.81
N VAL A 194 -4.15 -6.51 -13.52
CA VAL A 194 -5.01 -7.08 -12.48
C VAL A 194 -5.47 -5.98 -11.53
N GLN A 195 -6.74 -6.00 -11.17
CA GLN A 195 -7.28 -5.21 -10.07
C GLN A 195 -8.36 -6.01 -9.35
N LEU A 196 -8.09 -6.36 -8.09
CA LEU A 196 -8.98 -7.21 -7.29
C LEU A 196 -9.27 -6.55 -5.95
N ALA A 197 -10.54 -6.56 -5.57
CA ALA A 197 -10.99 -6.17 -4.24
C ALA A 197 -11.05 -7.42 -3.36
N ILE A 198 -10.30 -7.40 -2.26
CA ILE A 198 -10.23 -8.48 -1.29
C ILE A 198 -11.05 -8.05 -0.08
N PRO A 199 -12.28 -8.57 0.08
CA PRO A 199 -13.05 -8.32 1.29
C PRO A 199 -12.39 -9.06 2.46
N VAL A 200 -12.22 -8.36 3.58
CA VAL A 200 -11.75 -8.95 4.84
C VAL A 200 -12.84 -8.78 5.87
N GLU A 201 -13.43 -9.88 6.32
CA GLU A 201 -14.39 -9.84 7.43
C GLU A 201 -13.65 -9.65 8.75
N LEU A 202 -13.96 -8.56 9.46
CA LEU A 202 -13.59 -8.43 10.87
C LEU A 202 -14.64 -9.07 11.76
N THR A 203 -14.21 -9.82 12.77
CA THR A 203 -15.12 -10.44 13.73
C THR A 203 -15.81 -9.36 14.60
N TRP A 204 -17.14 -9.31 14.57
CA TRP A 204 -17.97 -8.30 15.26
C TRP A 204 -17.81 -8.24 16.79
N GLN A 205 -17.33 -9.32 17.40
CA GLN A 205 -17.18 -9.45 18.86
C GLN A 205 -16.32 -8.33 19.47
N GLN A 206 -15.34 -7.80 18.73
CA GLN A 206 -14.49 -6.69 19.18
C GLN A 206 -15.17 -5.31 19.14
N ARG A 207 -16.26 -5.13 18.38
CA ARG A 207 -17.02 -3.86 18.39
C ARG A 207 -17.81 -3.67 19.69
N LEU A 208 -18.20 -4.76 20.35
CA LEU A 208 -18.86 -4.72 21.64
C LEU A 208 -17.87 -4.46 22.78
N GLU A 209 -16.65 -5.02 22.71
CA GLU A 209 -15.58 -4.74 23.68
C GLU A 209 -15.10 -3.28 23.62
N ASP A 210 -14.99 -2.69 22.43
CA ASP A 210 -14.71 -1.25 22.29
C ASP A 210 -15.82 -0.38 22.90
N ALA A 211 -17.08 -0.84 22.87
CA ALA A 211 -18.21 -0.11 23.45
C ALA A 211 -18.20 -0.18 24.98
N THR A 212 -17.77 -1.29 25.58
CA THR A 212 -17.69 -1.42 27.04
C THR A 212 -16.50 -0.67 27.64
N GLU A 213 -15.38 -0.53 26.92
CA GLU A 213 -14.31 0.40 27.35
C GLU A 213 -14.83 1.84 27.46
N SER A 214 -15.69 2.29 26.54
CA SER A 214 -16.31 3.62 26.64
C SER A 214 -17.25 3.77 27.85
N LEU A 215 -17.90 2.68 28.29
CA LEU A 215 -18.76 2.67 29.48
C LEU A 215 -17.96 2.79 30.79
N SER A 216 -16.72 2.28 30.83
CA SER A 216 -15.85 2.46 32.01
C SER A 216 -15.46 3.92 32.24
N VAL A 217 -15.36 4.72 31.17
CA VAL A 217 -15.19 6.18 31.26
C VAL A 217 -16.44 6.83 31.83
N LEU A 218 -17.62 6.36 31.44
CA LEU A 218 -18.90 6.85 31.98
C LEU A 218 -19.06 6.49 33.46
N GLU A 219 -18.64 5.30 33.90
CA GLU A 219 -18.66 4.89 35.31
C GLU A 219 -17.76 5.78 36.17
N LYS A 220 -16.56 6.12 35.69
CA LYS A 220 -15.66 7.07 36.36
C LYS A 220 -16.24 8.48 36.41
N LEU A 221 -16.97 8.89 35.36
CA LEU A 221 -17.62 10.20 35.28
C LEU A 221 -18.84 10.27 36.22
N LEU A 222 -19.60 9.18 36.36
CA LEU A 222 -20.69 9.05 37.32
C LEU A 222 -20.20 9.03 38.76
N LEU A 223 -19.10 8.33 39.06
CA LEU A 223 -18.46 8.39 40.38
C LEU A 223 -17.94 9.81 40.70
N GLY A 224 -17.35 10.49 39.72
CA GLY A 224 -16.95 11.89 39.85
C GLY A 224 -18.13 12.83 40.14
N LEU A 225 -19.26 12.65 39.42
CA LEU A 225 -20.49 13.41 39.66
C LEU A 225 -21.09 13.13 41.04
N ALA A 226 -21.09 11.88 41.50
CA ALA A 226 -21.57 11.53 42.84
C ALA A 226 -20.75 12.19 43.96
N ALA A 227 -19.43 12.27 43.80
CA ALA A 227 -18.54 13.01 44.71
C ALA A 227 -18.83 14.52 44.71
N LEU A 228 -19.19 15.07 43.56
CA LEU A 228 -19.50 16.50 43.40
C LEU A 228 -20.85 16.86 44.04
N VAL A 229 -21.87 16.00 43.92
CA VAL A 229 -23.17 16.16 44.57
C VAL A 229 -23.05 16.07 46.09
N THR A 230 -22.25 15.14 46.61
CA THR A 230 -22.02 15.00 48.06
C THR A 230 -21.26 16.20 48.63
N ALA A 231 -20.24 16.71 47.93
CA ALA A 231 -19.55 17.95 48.32
C ALA A 231 -20.49 19.16 48.32
N GLY A 232 -21.38 19.28 47.32
CA GLY A 232 -22.38 20.35 47.25
C GLY A 232 -23.40 20.31 48.39
N ALA A 233 -23.83 19.12 48.81
CA ALA A 233 -24.74 18.95 49.95
C ALA A 233 -24.08 19.37 51.28
N ALA A 234 -22.80 19.02 51.49
CA ALA A 234 -22.04 19.43 52.67
C ALA A 234 -21.87 20.95 52.75
N LEU A 235 -21.57 21.62 51.62
CA LEU A 235 -21.43 23.07 51.55
C LEU A 235 -22.75 23.80 51.87
N ARG A 236 -23.88 23.28 51.38
CA ARG A 236 -25.21 23.84 51.66
C ARG A 236 -25.62 23.67 53.12
N GLY A 237 -25.21 22.58 53.76
CA GLY A 237 -25.37 22.36 55.20
C GLY A 237 -24.58 23.37 56.03
N ALA A 238 -23.32 23.62 55.68
CA ALA A 238 -22.47 24.61 56.36
C ALA A 238 -23.03 26.04 56.23
N LEU A 239 -23.52 26.43 55.04
CA LEU A 239 -24.12 27.75 54.80
C LEU A 239 -25.40 27.99 55.62
N LYS A 240 -26.22 26.97 55.88
CA LYS A 240 -27.40 27.11 56.76
C LYS A 240 -27.02 27.40 58.22
N LYS A 241 -25.86 26.93 58.68
CA LYS A 241 -25.39 27.12 60.06
C LYS A 241 -24.91 28.54 60.33
N PHE A 242 -24.56 29.30 59.28
CA PHE A 242 -24.11 30.68 59.35
C PHE A 242 -25.21 31.72 59.14
N ARG A 243 -26.51 31.38 59.32
CA ARG A 243 -27.54 32.42 59.33
C ARG A 243 -27.31 33.34 60.54
N PRO A 244 -26.95 34.63 60.32
CA PRO A 244 -26.75 35.56 61.41
C PRO A 244 -28.09 35.73 62.14
N VAL A 245 -28.05 35.63 63.46
CA VAL A 245 -29.20 35.93 64.32
C VAL A 245 -29.47 37.42 64.15
N ALA A 246 -30.58 37.74 63.49
CA ALA A 246 -31.06 39.10 63.35
C ALA A 246 -31.29 39.65 64.76
N THR A 247 -30.38 40.52 65.18
CA THR A 247 -30.46 41.23 66.46
C THR A 247 -31.57 42.25 66.29
N LYS A 248 -32.70 42.01 66.96
CA LYS A 248 -33.77 43.00 67.08
C LYS A 248 -33.27 44.09 68.02
N GLU A 249 -32.87 45.23 67.46
CA GLU A 249 -32.79 46.46 68.23
C GLU A 249 -34.21 47.00 68.48
N ALA A 250 -34.40 47.45 69.72
CA ALA A 250 -35.64 47.90 70.32
C ALA A 250 -35.96 49.36 69.97
#